data_AF-A0A2T4DCN0-F1
#
_entry.id   AF-A0A2T4DCN0-F1
#
_cell.length_a   1.000
_cell.length_b   1.000
_cell.length_c   1.000
_cell.angle_alpha   90.00
_cell.angle_beta   90.00
_cell.angle_gamma   90.00
#
_symmetry.space_group_name_H-M   'P 1'
#
loop_
_entity.id
_entity.type
_entity.pdbx_description
1 polymer ?
#
loop_
_entity_poly.entity_id
_entity_poly.type
_entity_poly.pdbx_seq_one_letter_code
_entity_poly.pdbx_strand_id
1 'polypeptide(L)'
;WKEGNKSGAISGLIAGFTIWFLLLVLPTIDQAGFISFFIQNDKLFNFIPLADGQAFGLPMNKIPAALFWSLLINSSLYVFISLRYMQSSKERNQAEVFVDIFKYSKEFESTMVWKGTAYVQDIEELLIHFVGDKKTKEILMEYEVKYNQKLKKEDRADSKLVNSVERILAGLIGSSSARLLISTTLKEEEISTKEVLDILKETQQIVVVNKQLKEKSQALEEVTRQLFSSNEKLRQMDHTKDEFISTITHEMRTPITSIRAFSEILHDNSDISLEDKQQFLNTIIKETERMDRLISQVLDLEKFNTGKQEFHLEYLQINDLILEAVRSVQTLVEQSRIQLTTQLAPQIGFINANKDRLIQVLLNLISNAIKFCDPMAGKIQISSKQVS
;
A
#
# COMPACT_ATOMS: atom_id res chain seq x y z
N TRP A 1 -8.88 3.22 -35.42
CA TRP A 1 -9.24 3.16 -36.86
C TRP A 1 -10.74 2.98 -36.98
N LYS A 2 -11.35 3.59 -38.00
CA LYS A 2 -12.82 3.71 -38.14
C LYS A 2 -13.54 2.37 -38.23
N GLU A 3 -12.84 1.32 -38.68
CA GLU A 3 -13.46 0.00 -38.83
C GLU A 3 -13.03 -1.03 -37.76
N GLY A 4 -12.48 -0.57 -36.64
CA GLY A 4 -12.09 -1.45 -35.53
C GLY A 4 -13.30 -2.13 -34.88
N ASN A 5 -13.22 -3.45 -34.67
CA ASN A 5 -14.27 -4.24 -34.02
C ASN A 5 -13.79 -4.79 -32.67
N LYS A 6 -14.69 -4.83 -31.67
CA LYS A 6 -14.45 -5.46 -30.37
C LYS A 6 -13.98 -6.92 -30.49
N SER A 7 -14.60 -7.70 -31.37
CA SER A 7 -14.22 -9.10 -31.59
C SER A 7 -12.78 -9.21 -32.11
N GLY A 8 -12.35 -8.30 -33.00
CA GLY A 8 -10.97 -8.26 -33.47
C GLY A 8 -10.01 -7.90 -32.36
N ALA A 9 -10.36 -6.94 -31.49
CA ALA A 9 -9.50 -6.54 -30.37
C ALA A 9 -9.30 -7.69 -29.38
N ILE A 10 -10.39 -8.38 -29.01
CA ILE A 10 -10.33 -9.52 -28.08
C ILE A 10 -9.52 -10.66 -28.66
N SER A 11 -9.79 -11.06 -29.91
CA SER A 11 -9.06 -12.16 -30.56
C SER A 11 -7.57 -11.84 -30.76
N GLY A 12 -7.23 -10.61 -31.13
CA GLY A 12 -5.84 -10.16 -31.22
C GLY A 12 -5.12 -10.18 -29.87
N LEU A 13 -5.78 -9.71 -28.81
CA LEU A 13 -5.22 -9.72 -27.44
C LEU A 13 -4.97 -11.14 -26.93
N ILE A 14 -5.94 -12.05 -27.07
CA ILE A 14 -5.80 -13.44 -26.62
C ILE A 14 -4.66 -14.13 -27.37
N ALA A 15 -4.61 -14.00 -28.70
CA ALA A 15 -3.57 -14.64 -29.50
C ALA A 15 -2.17 -14.08 -29.19
N GLY A 16 -2.02 -12.75 -29.14
CA GLY A 16 -0.75 -12.10 -28.80
C GLY A 16 -0.27 -12.47 -27.40
N PHE A 17 -1.17 -12.46 -26.41
CA PHE A 17 -0.85 -12.88 -25.04
C PHE A 17 -0.42 -14.35 -24.97
N THR A 18 -1.11 -15.23 -25.70
CA THR A 18 -0.77 -16.66 -25.77
C THR A 18 0.64 -16.86 -26.31
N ILE A 19 1.01 -16.15 -27.38
CA ILE A 19 2.35 -16.23 -27.98
C ILE A 19 3.40 -15.67 -27.03
N TRP A 20 3.14 -14.51 -26.42
CA TRP A 20 4.05 -13.92 -25.43
C TRP A 20 4.28 -14.87 -24.24
N PHE A 21 3.21 -15.47 -23.71
CA PHE A 21 3.26 -16.40 -22.59
C PHE A 21 4.06 -17.66 -22.94
N LEU A 22 3.81 -18.25 -24.12
CA LEU A 22 4.51 -19.44 -24.59
C LEU A 22 5.99 -19.18 -24.89
N LEU A 23 6.34 -17.99 -25.42
CA LEU A 23 7.72 -17.70 -25.84
C LEU A 23 8.61 -17.11 -24.74
N LEU A 24 8.03 -16.43 -23.74
CA LEU A 24 8.80 -15.79 -22.66
C LEU A 24 8.58 -16.42 -21.30
N VAL A 25 7.32 -16.66 -20.91
CA VAL A 25 7.02 -17.07 -19.54
C VAL A 25 7.28 -18.57 -19.36
N LEU A 26 6.82 -19.39 -20.30
CA LEU A 26 6.93 -20.85 -20.18
C LEU A 26 8.39 -21.36 -20.14
N PRO A 27 9.33 -20.87 -20.99
CA PRO A 27 10.73 -21.31 -20.94
C PRO A 27 11.44 -20.87 -19.65
N THR A 28 11.07 -19.71 -19.09
CA THR A 28 11.64 -19.23 -17.83
C THR A 28 11.17 -20.07 -16.64
N ILE A 29 9.92 -20.53 -16.65
CA ILE A 29 9.38 -21.43 -15.61
C ILE A 29 10.02 -22.83 -15.67
N ASP A 30 10.26 -23.34 -16.88
CA ASP A 30 10.93 -24.63 -17.10
C ASP A 30 12.41 -24.57 -16.66
N GLN A 31 13.14 -23.51 -17.00
CA GLN A 31 14.50 -23.27 -16.49
C GLN A 31 14.58 -23.16 -14.97
N ALA A 32 13.51 -22.70 -14.32
CA ALA A 32 13.40 -22.63 -12.87
C ALA A 32 13.02 -23.98 -12.22
N GLY A 33 12.86 -25.05 -13.01
CA GLY A 33 12.65 -26.42 -12.53
C GLY A 33 11.23 -26.74 -12.06
N PHE A 34 10.26 -25.87 -12.32
CA PHE A 34 8.87 -26.05 -11.86
C PHE A 34 8.04 -26.99 -12.76
N ILE A 35 8.45 -27.18 -14.01
CA ILE A 35 7.76 -28.03 -14.99
C ILE A 35 8.85 -28.77 -15.76
N SER A 36 8.85 -30.11 -15.75
CA SER A 36 9.88 -30.94 -16.41
C SER A 36 9.40 -31.58 -17.72
N PHE A 37 8.35 -31.01 -18.34
CA PHE A 37 7.59 -31.70 -19.39
C PHE A 37 7.80 -31.13 -20.82
N PHE A 38 8.24 -29.87 -20.97
CA PHE A 38 8.10 -29.19 -22.27
C PHE A 38 9.35 -29.22 -23.16
N ILE A 39 10.54 -29.48 -22.61
CA ILE A 39 11.78 -29.54 -23.42
C ILE A 39 11.92 -30.84 -24.25
N GLN A 40 11.20 -31.93 -23.94
CA GLN A 40 11.32 -33.17 -24.73
C GLN A 40 10.58 -33.15 -26.08
N ASN A 41 9.73 -32.14 -26.35
CA ASN A 41 9.01 -32.00 -27.61
C ASN A 41 9.37 -30.69 -28.32
N ASP A 42 10.57 -30.64 -28.92
CA ASP A 42 11.05 -29.59 -29.84
C ASP A 42 10.11 -29.29 -31.03
N LYS A 43 9.07 -30.09 -31.22
CA LYS A 43 8.10 -29.94 -32.31
C LYS A 43 7.05 -28.85 -32.09
N LEU A 44 6.78 -28.45 -30.85
CA LEU A 44 5.71 -27.48 -30.58
C LEU A 44 6.10 -26.03 -30.91
N PHE A 45 7.41 -25.74 -30.88
CA PHE A 45 7.96 -24.41 -31.15
C PHE A 45 8.46 -24.24 -32.60
N ASN A 46 8.52 -25.31 -33.40
CA ASN A 46 9.01 -25.29 -34.78
C ASN A 46 8.07 -24.62 -35.80
N PHE A 47 6.85 -24.26 -35.41
CA PHE A 47 5.88 -23.57 -36.28
C PHE A 47 6.09 -22.07 -36.36
N ILE A 48 6.80 -21.48 -35.40
CA ILE A 48 7.17 -20.06 -35.40
C ILE A 48 8.67 -20.03 -35.70
N PRO A 49 9.15 -19.26 -36.69
CA PRO A 49 10.57 -19.21 -37.06
C PRO A 49 11.38 -18.54 -35.95
N LEU A 50 11.59 -19.28 -34.85
CA LEU A 50 12.33 -18.92 -33.64
C LEU A 50 13.44 -19.93 -33.34
N ALA A 51 13.49 -21.07 -34.06
CA ALA A 51 14.42 -22.16 -33.76
C ALA A 51 15.90 -21.77 -33.94
N ASP A 52 16.23 -20.83 -34.84
CA ASP A 52 17.63 -20.54 -35.19
C ASP A 52 18.14 -19.16 -34.73
N GLY A 53 17.40 -18.45 -33.87
CA GLY A 53 17.83 -17.12 -33.39
C GLY A 53 17.92 -16.05 -34.50
N GLN A 54 17.29 -16.31 -35.65
CA GLN A 54 17.23 -15.41 -36.79
C GLN A 54 15.77 -15.06 -37.08
N ALA A 55 15.41 -13.79 -36.89
CA ALA A 55 14.23 -13.22 -37.50
C ALA A 55 14.70 -12.38 -38.69
N PHE A 56 14.22 -12.66 -39.90
CA PHE A 56 14.61 -11.93 -41.13
C PHE A 56 16.12 -11.91 -41.44
N GLY A 57 16.86 -12.95 -41.07
CA GLY A 57 18.31 -13.03 -41.33
C GLY A 57 19.18 -12.14 -40.44
N LEU A 58 18.60 -11.53 -39.40
CA LEU A 58 19.32 -10.76 -38.38
C LEU A 58 19.39 -11.55 -37.06
N PRO A 59 20.54 -11.55 -36.37
CA PRO A 59 20.66 -12.18 -35.05
C PRO A 59 19.78 -11.41 -34.06
N MET A 60 18.63 -11.97 -33.69
CA MET A 60 17.70 -11.34 -32.77
C MET A 60 17.66 -12.14 -31.47
N ASN A 61 17.91 -11.45 -30.35
CA ASN A 61 17.77 -12.05 -29.03
C ASN A 61 16.33 -12.57 -28.82
N LYS A 62 16.17 -13.63 -28.02
CA LYS A 62 14.89 -14.31 -27.80
C LYS A 62 13.77 -13.37 -27.29
N ILE A 63 14.13 -12.37 -26.48
CA ILE A 63 13.18 -11.41 -25.89
C ILE A 63 12.57 -10.48 -26.96
N PRO A 64 13.36 -9.71 -27.74
CA PRO A 64 12.85 -8.93 -28.86
C PRO A 64 12.03 -9.73 -29.88
N ALA A 65 12.46 -10.95 -30.21
CA ALA A 65 11.77 -11.80 -31.17
C ALA A 65 10.36 -12.19 -30.68
N ALA A 66 10.23 -12.57 -29.41
CA ALA A 66 8.93 -12.92 -28.82
C ALA A 66 7.96 -11.72 -28.77
N LEU A 67 8.47 -10.53 -28.42
CA LEU A 67 7.67 -9.30 -28.43
C LEU A 67 7.21 -8.94 -29.85
N PHE A 68 8.11 -9.06 -30.84
CA PHE A 68 7.79 -8.80 -32.23
C PHE A 68 6.66 -9.71 -32.73
N TRP A 69 6.77 -11.02 -32.53
CA TRP A 69 5.75 -11.97 -32.98
C TRP A 69 4.41 -11.82 -32.26
N SER A 70 4.43 -11.53 -30.95
CA SER A 70 3.22 -11.22 -30.18
C SER A 70 2.49 -10.01 -30.75
N LEU A 71 3.22 -8.90 -30.97
CA LEU A 71 2.64 -7.66 -31.50
C LEU A 71 2.16 -7.81 -32.94
N LEU A 72 2.92 -8.53 -33.77
CA LEU A 72 2.58 -8.77 -35.16
C LEU A 72 1.29 -9.60 -35.28
N ILE A 73 1.16 -10.67 -34.50
CA ILE A 73 -0.04 -11.52 -34.53
C ILE A 73 -1.22 -10.81 -33.89
N ASN A 74 -1.01 -10.07 -32.79
CA ASN A 74 -2.04 -9.22 -32.18
C ASN A 74 -2.64 -8.23 -33.20
N SER A 75 -1.76 -7.46 -33.87
CA SER A 75 -2.16 -6.43 -34.83
C SER A 75 -2.79 -7.04 -36.08
N SER A 76 -2.24 -8.15 -36.59
CA SER A 76 -2.74 -8.82 -37.79
C SER A 76 -4.14 -9.41 -37.56
N LEU A 77 -4.36 -10.09 -36.43
CA LEU A 77 -5.68 -10.63 -36.09
C LEU A 77 -6.68 -9.53 -35.77
N TYR A 78 -6.25 -8.45 -35.11
CA TYR A 78 -7.10 -7.29 -34.88
C TYR A 78 -7.63 -6.74 -36.20
N VAL A 79 -6.75 -6.47 -37.17
CA VAL A 79 -7.14 -5.93 -38.49
C VAL A 79 -7.98 -6.94 -39.26
N PHE A 80 -7.54 -8.20 -39.37
CA PHE A 80 -8.22 -9.22 -40.16
C PHE A 80 -9.65 -9.51 -39.66
N ILE A 81 -9.83 -9.64 -38.35
CA ILE A 81 -11.13 -9.92 -37.76
C ILE A 81 -12.01 -8.67 -37.78
N SER A 82 -11.42 -7.48 -37.59
CA SER A 82 -12.17 -6.23 -37.70
C SER A 82 -12.68 -5.96 -39.13
N LEU A 83 -11.95 -6.40 -40.16
CA LEU A 83 -12.40 -6.36 -41.56
C LEU A 83 -13.48 -7.41 -41.87
N ARG A 84 -13.44 -8.57 -41.20
CA ARG A 84 -14.29 -9.72 -41.53
C ARG A 84 -15.64 -9.72 -40.81
N TYR A 85 -15.73 -9.10 -39.63
CA TYR A 85 -16.96 -9.05 -38.84
C TYR A 85 -17.57 -7.65 -38.86
N MET A 86 -18.87 -7.55 -39.19
CA MET A 86 -19.60 -6.28 -39.16
C MET A 86 -19.58 -5.67 -37.76
N GLN A 87 -19.25 -4.38 -37.68
CA GLN A 87 -19.33 -3.61 -36.44
C GLN A 87 -20.80 -3.39 -36.03
N SER A 88 -21.05 -3.42 -34.73
CA SER A 88 -22.34 -2.97 -34.19
C SER A 88 -22.54 -1.46 -34.42
N SER A 89 -23.78 -1.00 -34.56
CA SER A 89 -24.10 0.43 -34.67
C SER A 89 -23.56 1.26 -33.50
N LYS A 90 -23.44 0.67 -32.30
CA LYS A 90 -22.82 1.34 -31.13
C LYS A 90 -21.30 1.49 -31.27
N GLU A 91 -20.63 0.49 -31.82
CA GLU A 91 -19.17 0.48 -32.03
C GLU A 91 -18.78 1.44 -33.15
N ARG A 92 -19.56 1.45 -34.24
CA ARG A 92 -19.38 2.42 -35.34
C ARG A 92 -19.54 3.85 -34.84
N ASN A 93 -20.56 4.14 -34.04
CA ASN A 93 -20.77 5.48 -33.48
C ASN A 93 -19.60 5.89 -32.55
N GLN A 94 -19.12 4.99 -31.67
CA GLN A 94 -17.96 5.29 -30.82
C GLN A 94 -16.66 5.50 -31.61
N ALA A 95 -16.40 4.67 -32.63
CA ALA A 95 -15.23 4.81 -33.48
C ALA A 95 -15.28 6.10 -34.33
N GLU A 96 -16.48 6.48 -34.79
CA GLU A 96 -16.72 7.71 -35.54
C GLU A 96 -16.52 8.95 -34.65
N VAL A 97 -17.11 8.97 -33.45
CA VAL A 97 -16.90 10.05 -32.47
C VAL A 97 -15.43 10.18 -32.11
N PHE A 98 -14.73 9.09 -31.83
CA PHE A 98 -13.33 9.14 -31.40
C PHE A 98 -12.37 9.56 -32.52
N VAL A 99 -12.60 9.14 -33.77
CA VAL A 99 -11.72 9.47 -34.90
C VAL A 99 -12.04 10.85 -35.47
N ASP A 100 -13.32 11.25 -35.51
CA ASP A 100 -13.77 12.54 -36.04
C ASP A 100 -14.26 13.49 -34.91
N ILE A 101 -13.58 13.50 -33.75
CA ILE A 101 -13.89 14.36 -32.59
C ILE A 101 -14.07 15.84 -33.00
N PHE A 102 -13.26 16.32 -33.94
CA PHE A 102 -13.26 17.71 -34.42
C PHE A 102 -14.36 18.03 -35.44
N LYS A 103 -15.02 17.01 -36.00
CA LYS A 103 -16.10 17.17 -36.98
C LYS A 103 -17.45 17.24 -36.26
N TYR A 104 -17.67 16.36 -35.27
CA TYR A 104 -18.86 16.39 -34.42
C TYR A 104 -18.89 17.60 -33.46
N SER A 105 -17.73 18.11 -33.02
CA SER A 105 -17.69 19.33 -32.20
C SER A 105 -18.19 20.58 -32.93
N LYS A 106 -18.05 20.64 -34.26
CA LYS A 106 -18.48 21.79 -35.09
C LYS A 106 -19.98 21.81 -35.39
N GLU A 107 -20.62 20.64 -35.42
CA GLU A 107 -22.02 20.49 -35.84
C GLU A 107 -22.99 20.58 -34.65
N PHE A 108 -22.52 20.26 -33.44
CA PHE A 108 -23.27 20.51 -32.21
C PHE A 108 -23.28 21.98 -31.79
N GLU A 109 -22.28 22.78 -32.23
CA GLU A 109 -22.18 24.22 -31.94
C GLU A 109 -23.18 25.10 -32.71
N SER A 110 -23.84 24.60 -33.76
CA SER A 110 -24.66 25.43 -34.65
C SER A 110 -26.17 25.42 -34.37
N THR A 111 -26.64 24.70 -33.34
CA THR A 111 -28.10 24.54 -33.09
C THR A 111 -28.67 25.42 -31.98
N MET A 112 -27.86 26.28 -31.33
CA MET A 112 -28.37 27.19 -30.31
C MET A 112 -28.66 28.58 -30.91
N VAL A 113 -29.95 28.83 -31.17
CA VAL A 113 -30.45 30.10 -31.69
C VAL A 113 -30.29 31.18 -30.61
N TRP A 114 -29.27 32.02 -30.75
CA TRP A 114 -29.08 33.26 -30.00
C TRP A 114 -30.31 34.18 -30.20
N LYS A 115 -30.95 34.57 -29.09
CA LYS A 115 -32.15 35.45 -29.08
C LYS A 115 -31.90 36.84 -28.48
N GLY A 116 -30.64 37.20 -28.16
CA GLY A 116 -30.29 38.44 -27.47
C GLY A 116 -30.25 39.68 -28.36
N THR A 117 -30.54 40.86 -27.79
CA THR A 117 -30.53 42.19 -28.45
C THR A 117 -29.26 42.99 -28.15
N ALA A 118 -28.11 42.33 -28.02
CA ALA A 118 -26.83 42.98 -27.72
C ALA A 118 -26.41 43.97 -28.82
N TYR A 119 -25.85 45.11 -28.46
CA TYR A 119 -25.25 46.03 -29.43
C TYR A 119 -23.76 45.72 -29.65
N VAL A 120 -23.25 46.09 -30.82
CA VAL A 120 -21.83 45.94 -31.15
C VAL A 120 -20.95 46.73 -30.16
N GLN A 121 -21.44 47.88 -29.69
CA GLN A 121 -20.77 48.68 -28.66
C GLN A 121 -20.50 47.87 -27.38
N ASP A 122 -21.49 47.14 -26.87
CA ASP A 122 -21.37 46.37 -25.62
C ASP A 122 -20.33 45.26 -25.75
N ILE A 123 -20.25 44.65 -26.93
CA ILE A 123 -19.23 43.64 -27.26
C ILE A 123 -17.84 44.27 -27.33
N GLU A 124 -17.73 45.44 -27.95
CA GLU A 124 -16.47 46.18 -28.03
C GLU A 124 -15.97 46.55 -26.63
N GLU A 125 -16.83 47.06 -25.75
CA GLU A 125 -16.48 47.40 -24.36
C GLU A 125 -16.05 46.17 -23.55
N LEU A 126 -16.76 45.05 -23.70
CA LEU A 126 -16.41 43.79 -23.06
C LEU A 126 -15.03 43.29 -23.53
N LEU A 127 -14.76 43.32 -24.83
CA LEU A 127 -13.47 42.91 -25.38
C LEU A 127 -12.33 43.84 -24.94
N ILE A 128 -12.56 45.16 -24.89
CA ILE A 128 -11.59 46.14 -24.41
C ILE A 128 -11.19 45.82 -22.96
N HIS A 129 -12.16 45.47 -22.11
CA HIS A 129 -11.92 45.17 -20.70
C HIS A 129 -11.01 43.95 -20.49
N PHE A 130 -11.16 42.90 -21.31
CA PHE A 130 -10.46 41.62 -21.12
C PHE A 130 -9.21 41.44 -21.99
N VAL A 131 -9.21 42.00 -23.19
CA VAL A 131 -8.18 41.75 -24.22
C VAL A 131 -7.44 43.04 -24.62
N GLY A 132 -7.96 44.20 -24.22
CA GLY A 132 -7.36 45.52 -24.46
C GLY A 132 -7.76 46.14 -25.80
N ASP A 133 -7.69 47.47 -25.87
CA ASP A 133 -8.18 48.27 -27.01
C ASP A 133 -7.55 47.89 -28.35
N LYS A 134 -6.22 47.74 -28.38
CA LYS A 134 -5.50 47.39 -29.61
C LYS A 134 -5.93 46.03 -30.18
N LYS A 135 -6.06 45.03 -29.31
CA LYS A 135 -6.41 43.66 -29.73
C LYS A 135 -7.89 43.54 -30.09
N THR A 136 -8.74 44.29 -29.41
CA THR A 136 -10.18 44.38 -29.72
C THR A 136 -10.40 44.89 -31.14
N LYS A 137 -9.71 45.97 -31.53
CA LYS A 137 -9.78 46.50 -32.90
C LYS A 137 -9.32 45.48 -33.94
N GLU A 138 -8.24 44.74 -33.68
CA GLU A 138 -7.78 43.67 -34.57
C GLU A 138 -8.84 42.57 -34.74
N ILE A 139 -9.48 42.13 -33.64
CA ILE A 139 -10.52 41.08 -33.67
C ILE A 139 -11.75 41.53 -34.46
N LEU A 140 -12.22 42.76 -34.23
CA LEU A 140 -13.38 43.30 -34.94
C LEU A 140 -13.07 43.51 -36.43
N MET A 141 -11.89 44.02 -36.78
CA MET A 141 -11.46 44.14 -38.18
C MET A 141 -11.36 42.78 -38.88
N GLU A 142 -10.82 41.76 -38.21
CA GLU A 142 -10.74 40.40 -38.77
C GLU A 142 -12.15 39.84 -39.04
N TYR A 143 -13.09 40.12 -38.14
CA TYR A 143 -14.50 39.76 -38.33
C TYR A 143 -15.11 40.48 -39.55
N GLU A 144 -14.94 41.80 -39.66
CA GLU A 144 -15.46 42.60 -40.77
C GLU A 144 -14.95 42.10 -42.13
N VAL A 145 -13.66 41.77 -42.22
CA VAL A 145 -13.03 41.23 -43.44
C VAL A 145 -13.55 39.83 -43.75
N LYS A 146 -13.64 38.96 -42.75
CA LYS A 146 -14.04 37.56 -42.93
C LYS A 146 -15.50 37.40 -43.36
N TYR A 147 -16.38 38.26 -42.86
CA TYR A 147 -17.82 38.20 -43.14
C TYR A 147 -18.29 39.30 -44.11
N ASN A 148 -17.37 40.13 -44.60
CA ASN A 148 -17.63 41.24 -45.54
C ASN A 148 -18.76 42.18 -45.08
N GLN A 149 -18.78 42.49 -43.79
CA GLN A 149 -19.79 43.33 -43.14
C GLN A 149 -19.09 44.36 -42.27
N LYS A 150 -19.34 45.65 -42.51
CA LYS A 150 -18.88 46.72 -41.61
C LYS A 150 -19.75 46.76 -40.36
N LEU A 151 -19.12 46.80 -39.20
CA LEU A 151 -19.77 46.91 -37.91
C LEU A 151 -19.86 48.38 -37.51
N LYS A 152 -21.07 48.87 -37.23
CA LYS A 152 -21.26 50.15 -36.53
C LYS A 152 -21.57 49.88 -35.07
N LYS A 153 -21.19 50.81 -34.19
CA LYS A 153 -21.36 50.65 -32.73
C LYS A 153 -22.84 50.48 -32.34
N GLU A 154 -23.72 51.15 -33.07
CA GLU A 154 -25.17 51.16 -32.86
C GLU A 154 -25.89 49.97 -33.50
N ASP A 155 -25.17 49.13 -34.27
CA ASP A 155 -25.76 47.94 -34.87
C ASP A 155 -25.96 46.85 -33.80
N ARG A 156 -26.97 46.01 -34.01
CA ARG A 156 -27.14 44.81 -33.19
C ARG A 156 -26.10 43.77 -33.56
N ALA A 157 -25.46 43.20 -32.55
CA ALA A 157 -24.55 42.09 -32.73
C ALA A 157 -25.30 40.85 -33.22
N ASP A 158 -24.82 40.27 -34.31
CA ASP A 158 -25.36 39.02 -34.81
C ASP A 158 -24.84 37.82 -34.00
N SER A 159 -25.51 36.68 -34.14
CA SER A 159 -25.14 35.46 -33.41
C SER A 159 -23.72 34.98 -33.72
N LYS A 160 -23.19 35.32 -34.90
CA LYS A 160 -21.85 34.93 -35.33
C LYS A 160 -20.77 35.73 -34.62
N LEU A 161 -20.97 37.04 -34.44
CA LEU A 161 -20.07 37.90 -33.68
C LEU A 161 -20.03 37.45 -32.22
N VAL A 162 -21.19 37.22 -31.61
CA VAL A 162 -21.29 36.76 -30.21
C VAL A 162 -20.57 35.42 -30.00
N ASN A 163 -20.80 34.42 -30.85
CA ASN A 163 -20.14 33.12 -30.73
C ASN A 163 -18.61 33.23 -30.94
N SER A 164 -18.17 34.14 -31.81
CA SER A 164 -16.74 34.39 -32.03
C SER A 164 -16.09 34.95 -30.76
N VAL A 165 -16.77 35.88 -30.10
CA VAL A 165 -16.32 36.49 -28.84
C VAL A 165 -16.37 35.50 -27.68
N GLU A 166 -17.43 34.68 -27.57
CA GLU A 166 -17.49 33.58 -26.57
C GLU A 166 -16.30 32.66 -26.71
N ARG A 167 -15.92 32.29 -27.94
CA ARG A 167 -14.77 31.41 -28.17
C ARG A 167 -13.44 32.05 -27.78
N ILE A 168 -13.26 33.34 -28.06
CA ILE A 168 -12.05 34.09 -27.69
C ILE A 168 -11.94 34.19 -26.17
N LEU A 169 -13.02 34.59 -25.50
CA LEU A 169 -13.06 34.68 -24.05
C LEU A 169 -12.93 33.30 -23.40
N ALA A 170 -13.56 32.26 -23.95
CA ALA A 170 -13.41 30.89 -23.46
C ALA A 170 -11.96 30.41 -23.49
N GLY A 171 -11.19 30.82 -24.50
CA GLY A 171 -9.76 30.56 -24.60
C GLY A 171 -8.91 31.28 -23.53
N LEU A 172 -9.44 32.35 -22.93
CA LEU A 172 -8.75 33.16 -21.92
C LEU A 172 -9.16 32.80 -20.48
N ILE A 173 -10.46 32.63 -20.23
CA ILE A 173 -11.05 32.52 -18.89
C ILE A 173 -11.91 31.26 -18.67
N GLY A 174 -11.98 30.37 -19.67
CA GLY A 174 -12.79 29.16 -19.66
C GLY A 174 -14.21 29.36 -20.18
N SER A 175 -14.78 28.33 -20.81
CA SER A 175 -16.05 28.40 -21.55
C SER A 175 -17.25 28.77 -20.67
N SER A 176 -17.36 28.20 -19.46
CA SER A 176 -18.46 28.49 -18.53
C SER A 176 -18.45 29.95 -18.05
N SER A 177 -17.26 30.48 -17.76
CA SER A 177 -17.08 31.87 -17.30
C SER A 177 -17.36 32.88 -18.42
N ALA A 178 -16.87 32.59 -19.64
CA ALA A 178 -17.11 33.41 -20.82
C ALA A 178 -18.61 33.50 -21.16
N ARG A 179 -19.32 32.38 -21.07
CA ARG A 179 -20.77 32.33 -21.31
C ARG A 179 -21.55 33.15 -20.28
N LEU A 180 -21.17 33.07 -19.01
CA LEU A 180 -21.80 33.84 -17.94
C LEU A 180 -21.63 35.35 -18.18
N LEU A 181 -20.41 35.80 -18.49
CA LEU A 181 -20.12 37.20 -18.76
C LEU A 181 -20.89 37.75 -19.96
N ILE A 182 -20.92 37.00 -21.07
CA ILE A 182 -21.71 37.38 -22.26
C ILE A 182 -23.18 37.50 -21.91
N SER A 183 -23.70 36.61 -21.06
CA SER A 183 -25.11 36.63 -20.65
C SER A 183 -25.47 37.77 -19.69
N THR A 184 -24.53 38.24 -18.87
CA THR A 184 -24.73 39.34 -17.90
C THR A 184 -24.47 40.71 -18.48
N THR A 185 -23.50 40.85 -19.39
CA THR A 185 -23.09 42.15 -19.95
C THR A 185 -23.92 42.54 -21.17
N LEU A 186 -24.46 41.57 -21.91
CA LEU A 186 -25.14 41.81 -23.19
C LEU A 186 -26.69 41.69 -23.12
N LYS A 187 -27.27 41.59 -21.92
CA LYS A 187 -28.72 41.65 -21.70
C LYS A 187 -29.07 42.98 -21.01
N GLU A 188 -29.67 43.92 -21.73
CA GLU A 188 -30.39 45.08 -21.16
C GLU A 188 -31.80 44.70 -20.63
N GLU A 189 -31.95 43.59 -19.90
CA GLU A 189 -33.22 43.34 -19.19
C GLU A 189 -32.94 43.00 -17.71
N GLU A 190 -33.72 43.62 -16.81
CA GLU A 190 -33.79 43.26 -15.40
C GLU A 190 -33.90 41.74 -15.27
N ILE A 191 -32.97 41.12 -14.54
CA ILE A 191 -32.91 39.66 -14.36
C ILE A 191 -34.31 39.18 -13.97
N SER A 192 -34.89 38.30 -14.79
CA SER A 192 -36.20 37.73 -14.50
C SER A 192 -36.17 37.09 -13.12
N THR A 193 -37.23 37.30 -12.33
CA THR A 193 -37.37 36.70 -10.99
C THR A 193 -37.17 35.17 -11.01
N LYS A 194 -37.43 34.52 -12.15
CA LYS A 194 -37.15 33.10 -12.39
C LYS A 194 -35.65 32.79 -12.52
N GLU A 195 -34.88 33.57 -13.27
CA GLU A 195 -33.42 33.41 -13.40
C GLU A 195 -32.71 33.68 -12.06
N VAL A 196 -33.15 34.67 -11.27
CA VAL A 196 -32.62 34.90 -9.90
C VAL A 196 -32.88 33.68 -9.02
N LEU A 197 -34.09 33.12 -9.05
CA LEU A 197 -34.44 31.92 -8.28
C LEU A 197 -33.63 30.69 -8.71
N ASP A 198 -33.35 30.53 -9.99
CA ASP A 198 -32.56 29.40 -10.50
C ASP A 198 -31.09 29.53 -10.11
N ILE A 199 -30.49 30.73 -10.19
CA ILE A 199 -29.13 31.01 -9.70
C ILE A 199 -29.05 30.77 -8.18
N LEU A 200 -30.03 31.24 -7.41
CA LEU A 200 -30.05 31.02 -5.96
C LEU A 200 -30.14 29.52 -5.61
N LYS A 201 -30.95 28.75 -6.34
CA LYS A 201 -31.04 27.29 -6.17
C LYS A 201 -29.71 26.60 -6.48
N GLU A 202 -29.06 26.98 -7.59
CA GLU A 202 -27.77 26.40 -7.98
C GLU A 202 -26.66 26.76 -6.98
N THR A 203 -26.65 28.00 -6.50
CA THR A 203 -25.72 28.47 -5.46
C THR A 203 -25.96 27.72 -4.14
N GLN A 204 -27.21 27.51 -3.73
CA GLN A 204 -27.54 26.71 -2.56
C GLN A 204 -27.07 25.26 -2.70
N GLN A 205 -27.24 24.64 -3.87
CA GLN A 205 -26.74 23.29 -4.12
C GLN A 205 -25.21 23.22 -4.04
N ILE A 206 -24.50 24.19 -4.61
CA ILE A 206 -23.03 24.27 -4.51
C ILE A 206 -22.58 24.38 -3.05
N VAL A 207 -23.25 25.17 -2.23
CA VAL A 207 -22.94 25.30 -0.79
C VAL A 207 -23.13 23.95 -0.07
N VAL A 208 -24.22 23.24 -0.35
CA VAL A 208 -24.50 21.92 0.23
C VAL A 208 -23.44 20.89 -0.19
N VAL A 209 -23.08 20.84 -1.48
CA VAL A 209 -22.05 19.93 -2.00
C VAL A 209 -20.69 20.24 -1.41
N ASN A 210 -20.29 21.52 -1.32
CA ASN A 210 -19.02 21.91 -0.69
C ASN A 210 -18.97 21.52 0.78
N LYS A 211 -20.09 21.66 1.52
CA LYS A 211 -20.18 21.22 2.91
C LYS A 211 -19.96 19.70 3.02
N GLN A 212 -20.66 18.92 2.20
CA GLN A 212 -20.49 17.46 2.17
C GLN A 212 -19.08 17.04 1.78
N LEU A 213 -18.49 17.70 0.78
CA LEU A 213 -17.12 17.44 0.36
C LEU A 213 -16.12 17.71 1.49
N LYS A 214 -16.31 18.81 2.23
CA LYS A 214 -15.50 19.14 3.40
C LYS A 214 -15.63 18.09 4.51
N GLU A 215 -16.84 17.67 4.84
CA GLU A 215 -17.08 16.62 5.83
C GLU A 215 -16.43 15.30 5.42
N LYS A 216 -16.56 14.89 4.15
CA LYS A 216 -15.92 13.68 3.61
C LYS A 216 -14.39 13.79 3.62
N SER A 217 -13.84 14.95 3.28
CA SER A 217 -12.40 15.21 3.32
C SER A 217 -11.86 15.08 4.75
N GLN A 218 -12.55 15.64 5.74
CA GLN A 218 -12.16 15.55 7.15
C GLN A 218 -12.24 14.12 7.68
N ALA A 219 -13.32 13.41 7.39
CA ALA A 219 -13.48 12.01 7.77
C ALA A 219 -12.40 11.12 7.13
N LEU A 220 -12.08 11.35 5.86
CA LEU A 220 -11.02 10.62 5.17
C LEU A 220 -9.66 10.87 5.82
N GLU A 221 -9.36 12.13 6.15
CA GLU A 221 -8.11 12.50 6.81
C GLU A 221 -7.96 11.81 8.18
N GLU A 222 -9.03 11.74 8.96
CA GLU A 222 -9.04 11.05 10.25
C GLU A 222 -8.79 9.54 10.10
N VAL A 223 -9.50 8.88 9.17
CA VAL A 223 -9.30 7.46 8.89
C VAL A 223 -7.88 7.20 8.40
N THR A 224 -7.34 8.05 7.52
CA THR A 224 -5.96 7.94 7.06
C THR A 224 -4.97 8.05 8.22
N ARG A 225 -5.13 8.99 9.15
CA ARG A 225 -4.28 9.10 10.34
C ARG A 225 -4.36 7.85 11.22
N GLN A 226 -5.57 7.32 11.44
CA GLN A 226 -5.76 6.08 12.20
C GLN A 226 -5.07 4.89 11.52
N LEU A 227 -5.19 4.77 10.20
CA LEU A 227 -4.51 3.73 9.42
C LEU A 227 -2.98 3.83 9.53
N PHE A 228 -2.41 5.03 9.40
CA PHE A 228 -0.97 5.24 9.57
C PHE A 228 -0.51 4.84 10.98
N SER A 229 -1.22 5.29 12.02
CA SER A 229 -0.89 4.92 13.40
C SER A 229 -0.99 3.42 13.65
N SER A 230 -2.02 2.75 13.11
CA SER A 230 -2.18 1.31 13.22
C SER A 230 -1.09 0.55 12.46
N ASN A 231 -0.69 1.04 11.28
CA ASN A 231 0.37 0.41 10.50
C ASN A 231 1.74 0.53 11.19
N GLU A 232 2.05 1.69 11.76
CA GLU A 232 3.26 1.90 12.55
C GLU A 232 3.31 0.97 13.76
N LYS A 233 2.20 0.83 14.52
CA LYS A 233 2.12 -0.13 15.63
C LYS A 233 2.33 -1.57 15.16
N LEU A 234 1.73 -1.95 14.03
CA LEU A 234 1.88 -3.29 13.46
C LEU A 234 3.34 -3.55 13.08
N ARG A 235 4.00 -2.59 12.40
CA ARG A 235 5.42 -2.69 12.04
C ARG A 235 6.33 -2.80 13.25
N GLN A 236 6.07 -2.03 14.30
CA GLN A 236 6.82 -2.12 15.56
C GLN A 236 6.67 -3.50 16.19
N MET A 237 5.45 -4.06 16.18
CA MET A 237 5.20 -5.39 16.71
C MET A 237 5.89 -6.48 15.87
N ASP A 238 5.84 -6.39 14.55
CA ASP A 238 6.54 -7.30 13.65
C ASP A 238 8.06 -7.24 13.86
N HIS A 239 8.63 -6.04 13.95
CA HIS A 239 10.06 -5.87 14.24
C HIS A 239 10.46 -6.49 15.58
N THR A 240 9.67 -6.22 16.64
CA THR A 240 9.91 -6.80 17.97
C THR A 240 9.82 -8.33 17.94
N LYS A 241 8.90 -8.89 17.14
CA LYS A 241 8.77 -10.32 16.93
C LYS A 241 9.99 -10.90 16.21
N ASP A 242 10.48 -10.25 15.17
CA ASP A 242 11.67 -10.69 14.43
C ASP A 242 12.93 -10.65 15.31
N GLU A 243 13.12 -9.58 16.09
CA GLU A 243 14.20 -9.47 17.08
C GLU A 243 14.12 -10.58 18.13
N PHE A 244 12.92 -10.86 18.63
CA PHE A 244 12.68 -11.92 19.60
C PHE A 244 13.03 -13.31 19.04
N ILE A 245 12.56 -13.65 17.83
CA ILE A 245 12.86 -14.93 17.18
C ILE A 245 14.36 -15.07 16.90
N SER A 246 15.00 -13.99 16.43
CA SER A 246 16.46 -13.97 16.22
C SER A 246 17.21 -14.25 17.52
N THR A 247 16.84 -13.55 18.60
CA THR A 247 17.47 -13.70 19.92
C THR A 247 17.34 -15.11 20.47
N ILE A 248 16.13 -15.71 20.42
CA ILE A 248 15.92 -17.09 20.87
C ILE A 248 16.75 -18.06 20.04
N THR A 249 16.79 -17.88 18.72
CA THR A 249 17.56 -18.75 17.83
C THR A 249 19.05 -18.74 18.20
N HIS A 250 19.59 -17.56 18.52
CA HIS A 250 20.97 -17.41 18.97
C HIS A 250 21.21 -18.06 20.35
N GLU A 251 20.32 -17.82 21.31
CA GLU A 251 20.40 -18.41 22.65
C GLU A 251 20.22 -19.94 22.66
N MET A 252 19.49 -20.51 21.69
CA MET A 252 19.36 -21.95 21.50
C MET A 252 20.56 -22.56 20.75
N ARG A 253 21.12 -21.86 19.75
CA ARG A 253 22.24 -22.39 18.95
C ARG A 253 23.48 -22.64 19.80
N THR A 254 23.76 -21.77 20.76
CA THR A 254 24.93 -21.87 21.64
C THR A 254 24.96 -23.18 22.45
N PRO A 255 23.95 -23.52 23.29
CA PRO A 255 23.93 -24.76 24.05
C PRO A 255 23.93 -25.99 23.13
N ILE A 256 23.20 -25.97 22.00
CA ILE A 256 23.18 -27.08 21.03
C ILE A 256 24.58 -27.34 20.47
N THR A 257 25.31 -26.27 20.11
CA THR A 257 26.66 -26.38 19.56
C THR A 257 27.62 -26.96 20.60
N SER A 258 27.54 -26.51 21.85
CA SER A 258 28.34 -27.04 22.95
C SER A 258 28.03 -28.52 23.25
N ILE A 259 26.74 -28.88 23.36
CA ILE A 259 26.30 -30.27 23.57
C ILE A 259 26.86 -31.16 22.46
N ARG A 260 26.73 -30.72 21.21
CA ARG A 260 27.23 -31.45 20.05
C ARG A 260 28.75 -31.61 20.11
N ALA A 261 29.50 -30.54 20.31
CA ALA A 261 30.96 -30.58 20.36
C ALA A 261 31.48 -31.52 21.46
N PHE A 262 30.94 -31.43 22.68
CA PHE A 262 31.36 -32.30 23.78
C PHE A 262 30.92 -33.76 23.56
N SER A 263 29.77 -33.99 22.92
CA SER A 263 29.33 -35.33 22.55
C SER A 263 30.21 -35.96 21.47
N GLU A 264 30.60 -35.18 20.44
CA GLU A 264 31.54 -35.60 19.40
C GLU A 264 32.92 -35.92 20.00
N ILE A 265 33.44 -35.07 20.90
CA ILE A 265 34.71 -35.32 21.60
C ILE A 265 34.66 -36.64 22.39
N LEU A 266 33.59 -36.87 23.16
CA LEU A 266 33.39 -38.11 23.93
C LEU A 266 33.22 -39.35 23.05
N HIS A 267 32.65 -39.19 21.85
CA HIS A 267 32.44 -40.28 20.90
C HIS A 267 33.72 -40.68 20.17
N ASP A 268 34.48 -39.68 19.67
CA ASP A 268 35.59 -39.91 18.75
C ASP A 268 36.92 -40.21 19.45
N ASN A 269 37.06 -39.87 20.75
CA ASN A 269 38.31 -40.03 21.49
C ASN A 269 38.17 -41.06 22.61
N SER A 270 38.65 -42.27 22.39
CA SER A 270 38.62 -43.35 23.39
C SER A 270 39.58 -43.13 24.57
N ASP A 271 40.67 -42.40 24.35
CA ASP A 271 41.78 -42.19 25.31
C ASP A 271 41.62 -40.95 26.22
N ILE A 272 40.42 -40.38 26.32
CA ILE A 272 40.15 -39.25 27.25
C ILE A 272 40.22 -39.74 28.70
N SER A 273 40.85 -38.94 29.57
CA SER A 273 40.93 -39.19 31.01
C SER A 273 39.53 -39.28 31.65
N LEU A 274 39.43 -40.02 32.76
CA LEU A 274 38.15 -40.19 33.46
C LEU A 274 37.61 -38.86 34.02
N GLU A 275 38.52 -37.96 34.41
CA GLU A 275 38.21 -36.62 34.91
C GLU A 275 37.65 -35.72 33.79
N ASP A 276 38.30 -35.68 32.62
CA ASP A 276 37.83 -34.90 31.47
C ASP A 276 36.49 -35.43 30.93
N LYS A 277 36.31 -36.76 30.90
CA LYS A 277 35.01 -37.38 30.54
C LYS A 277 33.89 -36.87 31.45
N GLN A 278 34.15 -36.80 32.75
CA GLN A 278 33.16 -36.34 33.72
C GLN A 278 32.89 -34.84 33.58
N GLN A 279 33.91 -34.03 33.26
CA GLN A 279 33.75 -32.62 32.98
C GLN A 279 32.91 -32.35 31.72
N PHE A 280 33.14 -33.09 30.63
CA PHE A 280 32.35 -32.97 29.41
C PHE A 280 30.89 -33.39 29.61
N LEU A 281 30.65 -34.52 30.30
CA LEU A 281 29.29 -34.95 30.67
C LEU A 281 28.57 -33.91 31.52
N ASN A 282 29.24 -33.35 32.54
CA ASN A 282 28.68 -32.29 33.36
C ASN A 282 28.34 -31.04 32.55
N THR A 283 29.13 -30.72 31.53
CA THR A 283 28.87 -29.58 30.64
C THR A 283 27.65 -29.83 29.76
N ILE A 284 27.53 -31.04 29.20
CA ILE A 284 26.34 -31.45 28.42
C ILE A 284 25.08 -31.32 29.28
N ILE A 285 25.08 -31.85 30.51
CA ILE A 285 23.93 -31.78 31.43
C ILE A 285 23.55 -30.32 31.70
N LYS A 286 24.53 -29.46 32.02
CA LYS A 286 24.27 -28.03 32.27
C LYS A 286 23.66 -27.31 31.07
N GLU A 287 24.13 -27.59 29.86
CA GLU A 287 23.59 -26.98 28.64
C GLU A 287 22.19 -27.53 28.30
N THR A 288 21.90 -28.80 28.58
CA THR A 288 20.54 -29.36 28.47
C THR A 288 19.57 -28.68 29.44
N GLU A 289 19.95 -28.53 30.71
CA GLU A 289 19.14 -27.81 31.69
C GLU A 289 18.93 -26.34 31.29
N ARG A 290 19.92 -25.71 30.64
CA ARG A 290 19.78 -24.35 30.10
C ARG A 290 18.75 -24.29 28.96
N MET A 291 18.75 -25.28 28.06
CA MET A 291 17.73 -25.37 27.02
C MET A 291 16.33 -25.56 27.58
N ASP A 292 16.15 -26.42 28.58
CA ASP A 292 14.83 -26.63 29.21
C ASP A 292 14.27 -25.35 29.82
N ARG A 293 15.14 -24.55 30.47
CA ARG A 293 14.77 -23.23 30.98
C ARG A 293 14.38 -22.27 29.87
N LEU A 294 15.14 -22.21 28.78
CA LEU A 294 14.85 -21.34 27.63
C LEU A 294 13.51 -21.72 26.97
N ILE A 295 13.27 -23.01 26.71
CA ILE A 295 12.02 -23.49 26.13
C ILE A 295 10.83 -23.14 27.02
N SER A 296 10.96 -23.37 28.33
CA SER A 296 9.91 -23.05 29.29
C SER A 296 9.59 -21.55 29.29
N GLN A 297 10.60 -20.68 29.23
CA GLN A 297 10.43 -19.23 29.12
C GLN A 297 9.69 -18.81 27.86
N VAL A 298 10.01 -19.41 26.71
CA VAL A 298 9.32 -19.12 25.44
C VAL A 298 7.85 -19.54 25.50
N LEU A 299 7.57 -20.75 26.01
CA LEU A 299 6.21 -21.26 26.14
C LEU A 299 5.37 -20.44 27.13
N ASP A 300 5.97 -19.98 28.23
CA ASP A 300 5.31 -19.11 29.19
C ASP A 300 4.96 -17.74 28.57
N LEU A 301 5.85 -17.17 27.76
CA LEU A 301 5.59 -15.91 27.06
C LEU A 301 4.48 -16.04 26.01
N GLU A 302 4.46 -17.13 25.24
CA GLU A 302 3.39 -17.44 24.28
C GLU A 302 2.02 -17.58 24.96
N LYS A 303 1.97 -18.27 26.11
CA LYS A 303 0.74 -18.40 26.91
C LYS A 303 0.26 -17.04 27.44
N PHE A 304 1.18 -16.18 27.86
CA PHE A 304 0.86 -14.83 28.31
C PHE A 304 0.27 -13.98 27.17
N ASN A 305 0.92 -13.98 25.99
CA ASN A 305 0.48 -13.19 24.84
C ASN A 305 -0.87 -13.65 24.25
N THR A 306 -1.19 -14.93 24.34
CA THR A 306 -2.45 -15.49 23.82
C THR A 306 -3.63 -15.34 24.79
N GLY A 307 -3.40 -14.85 26.02
CA GLY A 307 -4.42 -14.72 27.05
C GLY A 307 -5.00 -16.05 27.54
N LYS A 308 -4.40 -17.19 27.17
CA LYS A 308 -4.85 -18.54 27.50
C LYS A 308 -4.37 -19.04 28.87
N GLN A 309 -3.78 -18.16 29.66
CA GLN A 309 -3.24 -18.53 30.96
C GLN A 309 -4.34 -18.54 32.02
N GLU A 310 -4.79 -19.73 32.40
CA GLU A 310 -5.66 -19.91 33.56
C GLU A 310 -4.84 -19.73 34.84
N PHE A 311 -5.14 -18.67 35.60
CA PHE A 311 -4.55 -18.46 36.92
C PHE A 311 -5.41 -19.16 37.96
N HIS A 312 -4.90 -20.25 38.52
CA HIS A 312 -5.44 -20.80 39.75
C HIS A 312 -4.98 -19.91 40.90
N LEU A 313 -5.88 -19.05 41.37
CA LEU A 313 -5.63 -18.13 42.48
C LEU A 313 -6.04 -18.79 43.79
N GLU A 314 -5.16 -18.71 44.78
CA GLU A 314 -5.37 -19.23 46.12
C GLU A 314 -5.05 -18.14 47.15
N TYR A 315 -5.64 -18.22 48.34
CA TYR A 315 -5.30 -17.34 49.46
C TYR A 315 -4.01 -17.81 50.11
N LEU A 316 -2.93 -17.06 49.88
CA LEU A 316 -1.57 -17.42 50.27
C LEU A 316 -1.00 -16.41 51.26
N GLN A 317 -0.23 -16.91 52.23
CA GLN A 317 0.54 -16.07 53.14
C GLN A 317 1.90 -15.76 52.49
N ILE A 318 2.15 -14.49 52.14
CA ILE A 318 3.32 -14.12 51.31
C ILE A 318 4.66 -14.42 52.00
N ASN A 319 4.71 -14.35 53.33
CA ASN A 319 5.92 -14.68 54.09
C ASN A 319 6.31 -16.15 53.91
N ASP A 320 5.34 -17.06 53.81
CA ASP A 320 5.61 -18.49 53.61
C ASP A 320 6.20 -18.74 52.22
N LEU A 321 5.67 -18.06 51.20
CA LEU A 321 6.21 -18.12 49.83
C LEU A 321 7.65 -17.60 49.76
N ILE A 322 7.94 -16.49 50.45
CA ILE A 322 9.29 -15.93 50.51
C ILE A 322 10.25 -16.90 51.20
N LEU A 323 9.84 -17.49 52.33
CA LEU A 323 10.65 -18.47 53.05
C LEU A 323 10.87 -19.75 52.23
N GLU A 324 9.85 -20.21 51.49
CA GLU A 324 9.95 -21.35 50.57
C GLU A 324 11.00 -21.07 49.48
N ALA A 325 10.91 -19.92 48.80
CA ALA A 325 11.86 -19.54 47.76
C ALA A 325 13.30 -19.37 48.30
N VAL A 326 13.47 -18.80 49.50
CA VAL A 326 14.77 -18.64 50.16
C VAL A 326 15.41 -20.00 50.48
N ARG A 327 14.63 -20.97 50.99
CA ARG A 327 15.12 -22.33 51.25
C ARG A 327 15.61 -23.01 49.97
N SER A 328 14.90 -22.84 48.85
CA SER A 328 15.28 -23.44 47.57
C SER A 328 16.63 -22.95 47.03
N VAL A 329 17.05 -21.71 47.36
CA VAL A 329 18.33 -21.15 46.89
C VAL A 329 19.44 -21.20 47.94
N GLN A 330 19.17 -21.73 49.14
CA GLN A 330 20.09 -21.63 50.27
C GLN A 330 21.46 -22.25 49.98
N THR A 331 21.49 -23.44 49.37
CA THR A 331 22.74 -24.11 48.95
C THR A 331 23.54 -23.25 47.97
N LEU A 332 22.87 -22.57 47.05
CA LEU A 332 23.52 -21.70 46.07
C LEU A 332 24.12 -20.45 46.74
N VAL A 333 23.40 -19.85 47.68
CA VAL A 333 23.88 -18.70 48.47
C VAL A 333 25.13 -19.07 49.27
N GLU A 334 25.13 -20.26 49.90
CA GLU A 334 26.28 -20.78 50.65
C GLU A 334 27.51 -21.00 49.75
N GLN A 335 27.30 -21.58 48.55
CA GLN A 335 28.36 -21.76 47.56
C GLN A 335 28.92 -20.44 47.04
N SER A 336 28.07 -19.44 46.85
CA SER A 336 28.46 -18.11 46.35
C SER A 336 29.02 -17.17 47.43
N ARG A 337 29.05 -17.58 48.72
CA ARG A 337 29.54 -16.78 49.88
C ARG A 337 28.85 -15.42 50.05
N ILE A 338 27.61 -15.29 49.61
CA ILE A 338 26.82 -14.05 49.68
C ILE A 338 26.01 -14.02 50.98
N GLN A 339 25.85 -12.84 51.59
CA GLN A 339 24.98 -12.67 52.76
C GLN A 339 23.52 -12.43 52.33
N LEU A 340 22.65 -13.41 52.52
CA LEU A 340 21.21 -13.27 52.31
C LEU A 340 20.48 -13.02 53.65
N THR A 341 19.69 -11.96 53.73
CA THR A 341 18.93 -11.57 54.93
C THR A 341 17.45 -11.38 54.61
N THR A 342 16.58 -11.80 55.51
CA THR A 342 15.12 -11.63 55.39
C THR A 342 14.60 -10.72 56.50
N GLN A 343 13.81 -9.71 56.12
CA GLN A 343 13.15 -8.78 57.04
C GLN A 343 11.65 -8.76 56.74
N LEU A 344 10.94 -9.73 57.30
CA LEU A 344 9.53 -9.96 56.99
C LEU A 344 8.63 -9.33 58.05
N ALA A 345 7.60 -8.59 57.63
CA ALA A 345 6.60 -8.06 58.55
C ALA A 345 5.75 -9.21 59.13
N PRO A 346 5.56 -9.30 60.46
CA PRO A 346 4.93 -10.44 61.11
C PRO A 346 3.43 -10.62 60.77
N GLN A 347 2.72 -9.58 60.35
CA GLN A 347 1.30 -9.63 60.00
C GLN A 347 1.00 -8.86 58.72
N ILE A 348 1.27 -9.50 57.58
CA ILE A 348 1.15 -8.85 56.26
C ILE A 348 -0.13 -9.24 55.49
N GLY A 349 -0.95 -10.11 56.08
CA GLY A 349 -2.21 -10.59 55.50
C GLY A 349 -2.03 -11.71 54.46
N PHE A 350 -3.16 -12.12 53.90
CA PHE A 350 -3.23 -13.09 52.80
C PHE A 350 -3.35 -12.34 51.47
N ILE A 351 -2.70 -12.86 50.43
CA ILE A 351 -2.86 -12.41 49.05
C ILE A 351 -3.62 -13.45 48.25
N ASN A 352 -4.43 -13.03 47.30
CA ASN A 352 -5.08 -13.93 46.35
C ASN A 352 -4.21 -14.04 45.09
N ALA A 353 -3.44 -15.11 44.97
CA ALA A 353 -2.40 -15.24 43.94
C ALA A 353 -2.15 -16.70 43.54
N ASN A 354 -1.47 -16.89 42.41
CA ASN A 354 -1.01 -18.21 42.00
C ASN A 354 0.33 -18.55 42.68
N LYS A 355 0.34 -19.62 43.48
CA LYS A 355 1.50 -20.04 44.27
C LYS A 355 2.75 -20.28 43.41
N ASP A 356 2.64 -21.16 42.41
CA ASP A 356 3.78 -21.60 41.60
C ASP A 356 4.41 -20.43 40.83
N ARG A 357 3.59 -19.55 40.27
CA ARG A 357 4.07 -18.37 39.53
C ARG A 357 4.78 -17.37 40.43
N LEU A 358 4.26 -17.11 41.64
CA LEU A 358 4.94 -16.22 42.58
C LEU A 358 6.27 -16.80 43.05
N ILE A 359 6.33 -18.10 43.33
CA ILE A 359 7.59 -18.77 43.66
C ILE A 359 8.57 -18.66 42.49
N GLN A 360 8.13 -18.90 41.25
CA GLN A 360 8.96 -18.76 40.05
C GLN A 360 9.54 -17.34 39.91
N VAL A 361 8.72 -16.30 40.13
CA VAL A 361 9.19 -14.90 40.12
C VAL A 361 10.22 -14.65 41.21
N LEU A 362 9.96 -15.09 42.45
CA LEU A 362 10.89 -14.94 43.56
C LEU A 362 12.22 -15.65 43.28
N LEU A 363 12.19 -16.88 42.79
CA LEU A 363 13.39 -17.64 42.42
C LEU A 363 14.18 -16.96 41.29
N ASN A 364 13.49 -16.43 40.27
CA ASN A 364 14.14 -15.69 39.18
C ASN A 364 14.82 -14.41 39.68
N LEU A 365 14.16 -13.66 40.56
CA LEU A 365 14.73 -12.44 41.14
C LEU A 365 15.92 -12.74 42.06
N ILE A 366 15.80 -13.74 42.94
CA ILE A 366 16.85 -14.11 43.88
C ILE A 366 18.05 -14.71 43.14
N SER A 367 17.83 -15.58 42.16
CA SER A 367 18.92 -16.15 41.34
C SER A 367 19.65 -15.10 40.51
N ASN A 368 18.92 -14.13 39.93
CA ASN A 368 19.53 -12.97 39.28
C ASN A 368 20.35 -12.14 40.28
N ALA A 369 19.82 -11.87 41.47
CA ALA A 369 20.54 -11.13 42.50
C ALA A 369 21.84 -11.86 42.92
N ILE A 370 21.81 -13.19 43.06
CA ILE A 370 23.01 -14.00 43.36
C ILE A 370 24.03 -13.92 42.21
N LYS A 371 23.57 -14.07 40.96
CA LYS A 371 24.43 -14.08 39.77
C LYS A 371 25.21 -12.78 39.56
N PHE A 372 24.60 -11.64 39.88
CA PHE A 372 25.18 -10.31 39.66
C PHE A 372 25.71 -9.65 40.95
N CYS A 373 25.66 -10.34 42.10
CA CYS A 373 26.25 -9.85 43.33
C CYS A 373 27.77 -10.00 43.31
N ASP A 374 28.48 -9.06 43.96
CA ASP A 374 29.91 -9.21 44.22
C ASP A 374 30.16 -10.44 45.12
N PRO A 375 30.97 -11.43 44.70
CA PRO A 375 31.23 -12.64 45.48
C PRO A 375 31.93 -12.41 46.82
N MET A 376 32.56 -11.24 47.03
CA MET A 376 33.33 -10.94 48.25
C MET A 376 32.64 -9.99 49.22
N ALA A 377 31.65 -9.21 48.76
CA ALA A 377 30.96 -8.21 49.60
C ALA A 377 29.44 -8.15 49.38
N GLY A 378 28.89 -9.06 48.57
CA GLY A 378 27.49 -9.07 48.18
C GLY A 378 26.52 -9.27 49.35
N LYS A 379 25.49 -8.42 49.41
CA LYS A 379 24.37 -8.53 50.36
C LYS A 379 23.07 -8.53 49.59
N ILE A 380 22.22 -9.52 49.86
CA ILE A 380 20.87 -9.62 49.32
C ILE A 380 19.91 -9.50 50.50
N GLN A 381 18.97 -8.54 50.42
CA GLN A 381 17.95 -8.35 51.43
C GLN A 381 16.56 -8.52 50.82
N ILE A 382 15.75 -9.37 51.43
CA ILE A 382 14.35 -9.56 51.06
C ILE A 382 13.50 -9.03 52.20
N SER A 383 12.61 -8.07 51.91
CA SER A 383 11.70 -7.52 52.91
C SER A 383 10.25 -7.61 52.46
N SER A 384 9.35 -7.71 53.42
CA SER A 384 7.92 -7.67 53.18
C SER A 384 7.31 -6.51 53.98
N LYS A 385 6.55 -5.63 53.32
CA LYS A 385 5.84 -4.51 53.93
C LYS A 385 4.38 -4.48 53.46
N GLN A 386 3.44 -4.26 54.39
CA GLN A 386 2.04 -4.00 54.03
C GLN A 386 1.94 -2.61 53.39
N VAL A 387 1.38 -2.54 52.18
CA VAL A 387 1.14 -1.28 51.47
C VAL A 387 -0.33 -0.92 51.69
N SER A 388 -0.56 0.23 52.32
CA SER A 388 -1.89 0.78 52.65
C SER A 388 -2.55 1.45 51.46
#